data_AF-A0A8B4LL21-F1
#
_entry.id   AF-A0A8B4LL21-F1
#
_cell.length_a   1.000
_cell.length_b   1.000
_cell.length_c   1.000
_cell.angle_alpha   90.00
_cell.angle_beta   90.00
_cell.angle_gamma   90.00
#
_symmetry.space_group_name_H-M   'P 1'
#
loop_
_entity.id
_entity.type
_entity.pdbx_description
1 polymer ?
#
loop_
_entity_poly.entity_id
_entity_poly.type
_entity_poly.pdbx_seq_one_letter_code
_entity_poly.pdbx_strand_id
1 'polypeptide(L)' 'MAQAWAGTGFGNLAIPRVGQEVIVDFLNGDPDQPIIMGRTYHQENRTPGSLPGTKTQMTIRSKT' A
#
# COMPACT_ATOMS: atom_id res chain seq x y z
N MET A 1 3.66 4.81 8.44
CA MET A 1 2.90 4.23 7.30
C MET A 1 1.67 3.55 7.84
N ALA A 2 0.51 3.86 7.31
CA ALA A 2 -0.70 3.15 7.68
C ALA A 2 -0.51 1.64 7.39
N GLN A 3 -0.84 0.82 8.38
CA GLN A 3 -0.89 -0.64 8.28
C GLN A 3 -2.32 -1.05 8.62
N ALA A 4 -2.82 -2.13 8.02
CA ALA A 4 -4.20 -2.55 8.29
C ALA A 4 -4.40 -2.99 9.75
N TRP A 5 -3.33 -3.43 10.42
CA TRP A 5 -3.31 -3.76 11.84
C TRP A 5 -1.92 -3.52 12.44
N ALA A 6 -1.83 -2.57 13.37
CA ALA A 6 -0.58 -2.28 14.09
C ALA A 6 -0.83 -2.29 15.61
N GLY A 7 -0.35 -3.34 16.27
CA GLY A 7 -0.31 -3.46 17.73
C GLY A 7 1.13 -3.41 18.26
N THR A 8 1.28 -3.27 19.57
CA THR A 8 2.60 -3.27 20.21
C THR A 8 3.24 -4.66 20.10
N GLY A 9 4.17 -4.83 19.16
CA GLY A 9 4.89 -6.09 18.94
C GLY A 9 4.16 -7.13 18.08
N PHE A 10 2.99 -6.80 17.51
CA PHE A 10 2.22 -7.70 16.64
C PHE A 10 1.42 -6.91 15.59
N GLY A 11 1.00 -7.57 14.52
CA GLY A 11 0.19 -6.95 13.47
C GLY A 11 0.62 -7.39 12.08
N ASN A 12 0.29 -6.60 11.06
CA ASN A 12 0.77 -6.78 9.71
C ASN A 12 1.86 -5.77 9.36
N LEU A 13 2.84 -6.23 8.59
CA LEU A 13 3.89 -5.36 8.06
C LEU A 13 4.16 -5.69 6.60
N ALA A 14 3.75 -4.77 5.72
CA ALA A 14 4.16 -4.78 4.32
C ALA A 14 4.92 -3.49 4.06
N ILE A 15 6.21 -3.55 3.72
CA ILE A 15 7.06 -2.37 3.51
C ILE A 15 6.95 -1.89 2.05
N PRO A 16 6.87 -0.57 1.75
CA PRO A 16 6.92 -0.07 0.38
C PRO A 16 8.28 -0.37 -0.25
N ARG A 17 8.30 -0.88 -1.48
CA ARG A 17 9.53 -1.11 -2.24
C ARG A 17 9.76 0.02 -3.23
N VAL A 18 11.02 0.22 -3.63
CA VAL A 18 11.40 1.22 -4.65
C VAL A 18 10.59 1.00 -5.93
N GLY A 19 10.07 2.08 -6.52
CA GLY A 19 9.21 2.05 -7.71
C GLY A 19 7.72 1.83 -7.43
N GLN A 20 7.31 1.61 -6.17
CA GLN A 20 5.90 1.53 -5.81
C GLN A 20 5.33 2.93 -5.55
N GLU A 21 4.15 3.18 -6.09
CA GLU A 21 3.40 4.40 -5.85
C GLU A 21 2.73 4.37 -4.47
N VAL A 22 2.84 5.48 -3.76
CA VAL A 22 2.32 5.66 -2.39
C VAL A 22 1.48 6.92 -2.32
N ILE A 23 0.43 6.87 -1.52
CA ILE A 23 -0.35 8.06 -1.16
C ILE A 23 0.33 8.66 0.07
N VAL A 24 0.78 9.91 -0.07
CA VAL A 24 1.36 10.70 1.01
C VAL A 24 0.34 11.74 1.45
N ASP A 25 0.12 11.81 2.75
CA ASP A 25 -0.62 12.88 3.41
C ASP A 25 0.33 13.65 4.33
N PHE A 26 -0.10 14.79 4.84
CA PHE A 26 0.72 15.70 5.63
C PHE A 26 0.07 15.95 6.97
N LEU A 27 0.79 15.74 8.07
CA LEU A 27 0.23 15.87 9.41
C LEU A 27 -0.20 17.33 9.64
N ASN A 28 -1.50 17.56 9.91
CA ASN A 28 -2.08 18.90 10.02
C ASN A 28 -1.85 19.79 8.78
N GLY A 29 -1.60 19.19 7.61
CA GLY A 29 -1.27 19.92 6.39
C GLY A 29 0.16 20.48 6.36
N ASP A 30 1.03 20.09 7.30
CA ASP A 30 2.43 20.51 7.33
C ASP A 30 3.25 19.73 6.28
N PRO A 31 3.72 20.38 5.19
CA PRO A 31 4.48 19.72 4.14
C PRO A 31 5.81 19.11 4.64
N ASP A 32 6.33 19.58 5.78
CA ASP A 32 7.56 19.07 6.38
C ASP A 32 7.31 17.79 7.21
N GLN A 33 6.04 17.40 7.40
CA GLN A 33 5.64 16.19 8.14
C GLN A 33 4.82 15.21 7.28
N PRO A 34 5.44 14.60 6.25
CA PRO A 34 4.77 13.63 5.40
C PRO A 34 4.52 12.30 6.14
N ILE A 35 3.35 11.72 5.90
CA ILE A 35 2.96 10.38 6.33
C ILE A 35 2.40 9.57 5.16
N ILE A 36 2.88 8.34 5.01
CA ILE A 36 2.34 7.41 4.00
C ILE A 36 1.01 6.83 4.50
N MET A 37 -0.07 7.09 3.76
CA MET A 37 -1.44 6.66 4.08
C MET A 37 -1.90 5.44 3.29
N GLY A 38 -1.31 5.16 2.13
CA GLY A 38 -1.77 4.06 1.29
C GLY A 38 -0.86 3.74 0.13
N ARG A 39 -1.30 2.78 -0.70
CA ARG A 39 -0.65 2.38 -1.96
C ARG A 39 -1.68 2.24 -3.05
N THR A 40 -1.26 2.53 -4.26
CA THR A 40 -2.07 2.44 -5.46
C THR A 40 -1.40 1.55 -6.50
N TYR A 41 -2.22 0.99 -7.37
CA TYR A 41 -1.75 0.34 -8.60
C TYR A 41 -1.86 1.34 -9.75
N HIS A 42 -0.91 1.30 -10.66
CA HIS A 42 -0.91 2.08 -11.90
C HIS A 42 -0.51 1.19 -13.09
N GLN A 43 -0.30 1.77 -14.26
CA GLN A 43 -0.10 1.03 -15.51
C GLN A 43 1.10 0.06 -15.49
N GLU A 44 2.21 0.42 -14.84
CA GLU A 44 3.42 -0.40 -14.70
C GLU A 44 3.36 -1.32 -13.47
N ASN A 45 2.86 -0.81 -12.33
CA ASN A 45 2.58 -1.60 -11.13
C ASN A 45 1.10 -2.04 -11.09
N ARG A 46 0.75 -3.08 -11.84
CA ARG A 46 -0.64 -3.58 -11.96
C ARG A 46 -1.09 -4.43 -10.78
N THR A 47 -2.41 -4.51 -10.62
CA THR A 47 -3.05 -5.39 -9.62
C THR A 47 -2.64 -6.85 -9.80
N PRO A 48 -2.58 -7.63 -8.70
CA PRO A 48 -2.52 -9.08 -8.79
C PRO A 48 -3.78 -9.62 -9.48
N GLY A 49 -3.61 -10.16 -10.70
CA GLY A 49 -4.71 -10.68 -11.51
C GLY A 49 -5.19 -9.72 -12.61
N SER A 50 -6.01 -10.25 -13.51
CA SER A 50 -6.55 -9.52 -14.65
C SER A 50 -7.95 -9.00 -14.33
N LEU A 51 -8.05 -7.76 -13.87
CA LEU A 51 -9.33 -7.08 -13.70
C LEU A 51 -9.88 -6.63 -15.07
N PRO A 52 -11.21 -6.72 -15.28
CA PRO A 52 -12.27 -7.09 -14.31
C PRO A 52 -12.52 -8.61 -14.17
N GLY A 53 -11.80 -9.47 -14.91
CA GLY A 53 -12.03 -10.92 -14.91
C GLY A 53 -11.88 -11.61 -13.55
N THR A 54 -10.97 -11.12 -12.69
CA THR A 54 -10.74 -11.66 -11.34
C THR A 54 -11.42 -10.86 -10.22
N LYS A 55 -12.48 -10.09 -10.52
CA LYS A 55 -13.13 -9.19 -9.55
C LYS A 55 -13.67 -9.85 -8.27
N THR A 56 -13.93 -11.15 -8.28
CA THR A 56 -14.46 -11.92 -7.14
C THR A 56 -13.36 -12.47 -6.22
N GLN A 57 -12.09 -12.27 -6.57
CA GLN A 57 -10.95 -12.83 -5.85
C GLN A 57 -10.32 -11.80 -4.91
N MET A 58 -9.99 -12.24 -3.70
CA MET A 58 -9.11 -11.53 -2.78
C MET A 58 -7.73 -12.20 -2.83
N THR A 59 -6.65 -11.42 -2.88
CA THR A 59 -5.29 -11.96 -3.05
C THR A 59 -4.28 -11.20 -2.21
N ILE A 60 -3.41 -11.95 -1.52
CA ILE A 60 -2.15 -11.46 -0.97
C ILE A 60 -1.03 -12.16 -1.74
N ARG A 61 -0.24 -11.40 -2.50
CA ARG A 61 0.88 -11.94 -3.30
C ARG A 61 2.17 -11.23 -2.92
N SER A 62 3.19 -12.01 -2.55
CA SER A 62 4.55 -11.50 -2.32
C SER A 62 5.41 -11.61 -3.59
N LYS A 63 6.57 -10.96 -3.59
CA LYS A 63 7.60 -11.06 -4.62
C LYS A 63 8.93 -11.32 -3.94
N THR A 64 9.64 -12.36 -4.38
CA THR A 64 11.03 -12.63 -3.97
C THR A 64 11.94 -11.55 -4.50
#